data_AF-A0A535K014-F1
#
_entry.id   AF-A0A535K014-F1
#
_cell.length_a   1.000
_cell.length_b   1.000
_cell.length_c   1.000
_cell.angle_alpha   90.00
_cell.angle_beta   90.00
_cell.angle_gamma   90.00
#
_symmetry.space_group_name_H-M   'P 1'
#
loop_
_entity.id
_entity.type
_entity.pdbx_description
1 polymer ?
#
loop_
_entity_poly.entity_id
_entity_poly.type
_entity_poly.pdbx_seq_one_letter_code
_entity_poly.pdbx_strand_id
1 'polypeptide(L)'
;MRRSSSRAFAALLVARAVMEAIGFACLLALVNLSGGLEPLALTPTSLALVGATLVLVAALRETGREARGTAIVVATLGAGLLVAVLLPTHPLDLVMWGGRIIGFVIVAEVYLWRVVSLARGAVRWSDARNAVPFGAAALALVSVAPIPVDRTPLVPLALIFVAASAVALSVARSAEELSLTAGTAGPARLSSA
;
A
#
# COMPACT_ATOMS: atom_id res chain seq x y z
N MET A 1 -11.84 -22.60 -16.79
CA MET A 1 -10.92 -21.43 -16.88
C MET A 1 -11.17 -20.30 -15.85
N ARG A 2 -12.39 -20.10 -15.29
CA ARG A 2 -12.65 -19.01 -14.31
C ARG A 2 -11.89 -19.07 -12.97
N ARG A 3 -11.58 -20.27 -12.45
CA ARG A 3 -10.95 -20.43 -11.11
C ARG A 3 -9.46 -20.05 -11.06
N SER A 4 -8.69 -20.23 -12.14
CA SER A 4 -7.25 -19.89 -12.15
C SER A 4 -7.01 -18.38 -12.19
N SER A 5 -7.80 -17.65 -12.99
CA SER A 5 -7.75 -16.18 -13.08
C SER A 5 -8.07 -15.51 -11.73
N SER A 6 -9.03 -16.03 -10.97
CA SER A 6 -9.37 -15.52 -9.64
C SER A 6 -8.23 -15.68 -8.62
N ARG A 7 -7.49 -16.80 -8.66
CA ARG A 7 -6.35 -17.03 -7.74
C ARG A 7 -5.16 -16.13 -8.06
N ALA A 8 -4.82 -15.98 -9.34
CA ALA A 8 -3.75 -15.07 -9.77
C ALA A 8 -4.07 -13.62 -9.36
N PHE A 9 -5.32 -13.20 -9.53
CA PHE A 9 -5.78 -11.89 -9.12
C PHE A 9 -5.68 -11.67 -7.60
N ALA A 10 -6.12 -12.65 -6.80
CA ALA A 10 -6.01 -12.59 -5.35
C ALA A 10 -4.53 -12.53 -4.91
N ALA A 11 -3.66 -13.33 -5.52
CA ALA A 11 -2.22 -13.31 -5.23
C ALA A 11 -1.58 -11.96 -5.55
N LEU A 12 -1.94 -11.35 -6.69
CA LEU A 12 -1.48 -10.01 -7.06
C LEU A 12 -1.95 -8.95 -6.07
N LEU A 13 -3.22 -8.99 -5.69
CA LEU A 13 -3.79 -8.04 -4.73
C LEU A 13 -3.12 -8.15 -3.36
N VAL A 14 -2.92 -9.38 -2.85
CA VAL A 14 -2.22 -9.61 -1.59
C VAL A 14 -0.77 -9.14 -1.67
N ALA A 15 -0.04 -9.49 -2.74
CA ALA A 15 1.34 -9.07 -2.92
C ALA A 15 1.47 -7.55 -2.97
N ARG A 16 0.57 -6.86 -3.67
CA ARG A 16 0.53 -5.39 -3.68
C ARG A 16 0.19 -4.81 -2.31
N ALA A 17 -0.78 -5.37 -1.60
CA ALA A 17 -1.15 -4.93 -0.26
C ALA A 17 0.02 -5.06 0.72
N VAL A 18 0.78 -6.16 0.65
CA VAL A 18 2.00 -6.38 1.45
C VAL A 18 3.06 -5.34 1.13
N MET A 19 3.35 -5.07 -0.16
CA MET A 19 4.33 -4.06 -0.54
C MET A 19 3.97 -2.66 -0.06
N GLU A 20 2.73 -2.21 -0.27
CA GLU A 20 2.30 -0.89 0.19
C GLU A 20 2.35 -0.83 1.72
N ALA A 21 1.85 -1.86 2.43
CA ALA A 21 1.86 -1.88 3.89
C ALA A 21 3.26 -1.77 4.49
N ILE A 22 4.25 -2.46 3.92
CA ILE A 22 5.66 -2.36 4.36
C ILE A 22 6.19 -0.95 4.10
N GLY A 23 5.95 -0.40 2.90
CA GLY A 23 6.37 0.95 2.56
C GLY A 23 5.77 2.01 3.49
N PHE A 24 4.46 1.94 3.76
CA PHE A 24 3.76 2.87 4.63
C PHE A 24 4.11 2.67 6.11
N ALA A 25 4.37 1.45 6.58
CA ALA A 25 4.90 1.24 7.93
C ALA A 25 6.25 1.94 8.11
N CYS A 26 7.11 1.88 7.09
CA CYS A 26 8.38 2.60 7.08
C CYS A 26 8.17 4.12 7.08
N LEU A 27 7.27 4.66 6.24
CA LEU A 27 6.95 6.09 6.24
C LEU A 27 6.37 6.57 7.57
N LEU A 28 5.48 5.79 8.20
CA LEU A 28 4.94 6.13 9.51
C LEU A 28 6.03 6.15 10.58
N ALA A 29 7.00 5.23 10.53
CA ALA A 29 8.15 5.26 11.43
C ALA A 29 8.99 6.52 11.23
N LEU A 30 9.19 6.97 9.98
CA LEU A 30 9.85 8.24 9.67
C LEU A 30 9.07 9.45 10.20
N VAL A 31 7.75 9.48 10.05
CA VAL A 31 6.94 10.61 10.55
C VAL A 31 6.90 10.61 12.09
N ASN A 32 6.86 9.44 12.73
CA ASN A 32 6.82 9.34 14.19
C ASN A 32 8.07 9.92 14.87
N LEU A 33 9.17 10.11 14.14
CA LEU A 33 10.37 10.81 14.59
C LEU A 33 10.13 12.19 15.16
N SER A 34 9.14 12.89 14.63
CA SER A 34 8.86 14.29 14.97
C SER A 34 8.35 14.50 16.41
N GLY A 35 8.36 13.46 17.25
CA GLY A 35 7.96 13.59 18.64
C GLY A 35 7.62 12.30 19.37
N GLY A 36 7.70 11.12 18.73
CA GLY A 36 7.37 9.84 19.37
C GLY A 36 8.31 9.52 20.54
N LEU A 37 7.74 9.02 21.64
CA LEU A 37 8.52 8.54 22.80
C LEU A 37 9.28 7.25 22.48
N GLU A 38 8.60 6.34 21.78
CA GLU A 38 9.09 4.99 21.53
C GLU A 38 9.22 4.72 20.02
N PRO A 39 10.14 3.83 19.62
CA PRO A 39 10.21 3.31 18.26
C PRO A 39 8.86 2.77 17.80
N LEU A 40 8.49 3.04 16.54
CA LEU A 40 7.30 2.44 15.97
C LEU A 40 7.56 0.94 15.72
N ALA A 41 6.69 0.08 16.24
CA ALA A 41 6.78 -1.37 16.08
C ALA A 41 6.41 -1.78 14.63
N LEU A 42 7.41 -1.94 13.76
CA LEU A 42 7.20 -2.16 12.32
C LEU A 42 6.41 -3.43 11.96
N THR A 43 6.61 -4.53 12.70
CA THR A 43 5.90 -5.80 12.44
C THR A 43 4.38 -5.67 12.66
N PRO A 44 3.88 -5.25 13.83
CA PRO A 44 2.44 -5.08 14.01
C PRO A 44 1.88 -3.95 13.12
N THR A 45 2.62 -2.86 12.89
CA THR A 45 2.16 -1.79 11.99
C THR A 45 1.99 -2.28 10.55
N SER A 46 2.96 -3.03 10.02
CA SER A 46 2.85 -3.59 8.66
C SER A 46 1.68 -4.58 8.55
N LEU A 47 1.49 -5.48 9.53
CA LEU A 47 0.35 -6.40 9.54
C LEU A 47 -1.01 -5.67 9.61
N ALA A 48 -1.12 -4.65 10.45
CA ALA A 48 -2.32 -3.82 10.54
C ALA A 48 -2.61 -3.12 9.21
N LEU A 49 -1.58 -2.56 8.56
CA LEU A 49 -1.71 -1.93 7.25
C LEU A 49 -2.06 -2.92 6.15
N VAL A 50 -1.58 -4.16 6.18
CA VAL A 50 -2.02 -5.21 5.24
C VAL A 50 -3.52 -5.43 5.40
N GLY A 51 -3.99 -5.67 6.63
CA GLY A 51 -5.42 -5.87 6.91
C GLY A 51 -6.27 -4.68 6.47
N ALA A 52 -5.86 -3.46 6.84
CA ALA A 52 -6.53 -2.23 6.46
C ALA A 52 -6.59 -2.07 4.93
N THR A 53 -5.48 -2.35 4.22
CA THR A 53 -5.41 -2.27 2.76
C THR A 53 -6.40 -3.23 2.10
N LEU A 54 -6.46 -4.48 2.58
CA LEU A 54 -7.39 -5.48 2.03
C LEU A 54 -8.85 -5.09 2.26
N VAL A 55 -9.18 -4.62 3.47
CA VAL A 55 -10.54 -4.16 3.82
C VAL A 55 -10.93 -2.93 2.99
N LEU A 56 -10.04 -1.94 2.85
CA LEU A 56 -10.29 -0.75 2.05
C LEU A 56 -10.46 -1.09 0.57
N VAL A 57 -9.61 -1.96 0.01
CA VAL A 57 -9.75 -2.39 -1.39
C VAL A 57 -11.07 -3.13 -1.60
N ALA A 58 -11.49 -3.98 -0.66
CA ALA A 58 -12.79 -4.66 -0.73
C ALA A 58 -13.95 -3.64 -0.69
N ALA A 59 -13.92 -2.71 0.27
CA ALA A 59 -14.93 -1.66 0.39
C ALA A 59 -15.02 -0.78 -0.86
N LEU A 60 -13.87 -0.34 -1.40
CA LEU A 60 -13.77 0.50 -2.61
C LEU A 60 -14.19 -0.22 -3.89
N ARG A 61 -14.15 -1.55 -3.92
CA ARG A 61 -14.68 -2.32 -5.06
C ARG A 61 -16.20 -2.44 -5.02
N GLU A 62 -16.79 -2.31 -3.84
CA GLU A 62 -18.24 -2.34 -3.62
C GLU A 62 -18.88 -0.95 -3.57
N THR A 63 -18.09 0.13 -3.77
CA THR A 63 -18.64 1.50 -3.77
C THR A 63 -19.41 1.78 -5.05
N GLY A 64 -20.74 1.70 -4.96
CA GLY A 64 -21.68 2.16 -6.00
C GLY A 64 -22.30 3.55 -5.74
N ARG A 65 -21.89 4.27 -4.68
CA ARG A 65 -22.45 5.59 -4.31
C ARG A 65 -21.37 6.56 -3.83
N GLU A 66 -21.46 7.83 -4.23
CA GLU A 66 -20.52 8.90 -3.86
C GLU A 66 -20.35 9.06 -2.35
N ALA A 67 -21.44 8.98 -1.58
CA ALA A 67 -21.41 9.11 -0.12
C ALA A 67 -20.51 8.07 0.59
N ARG A 68 -20.41 6.83 0.05
CA ARG A 68 -19.49 5.81 0.59
C ARG A 68 -18.03 6.15 0.29
N GLY A 69 -17.75 6.75 -0.87
CA GLY A 69 -16.42 7.23 -1.22
C GLY A 69 -15.96 8.32 -0.25
N THR A 70 -16.81 9.31 0.03
CA THR A 70 -16.52 10.37 1.01
C THR A 70 -16.30 9.81 2.41
N ALA A 71 -17.11 8.84 2.85
CA ALA A 71 -16.93 8.20 4.16
C ALA A 71 -15.58 7.50 4.29
N ILE A 72 -15.11 6.80 3.25
CA ILE A 72 -13.80 6.13 3.25
C ILE A 72 -12.66 7.17 3.34
N VAL A 73 -12.76 8.27 2.60
CA VAL A 73 -11.77 9.36 2.65
C VAL A 73 -11.71 9.94 4.06
N VAL A 74 -12.85 10.35 4.62
CA VAL A 74 -12.92 10.96 5.96
C VAL A 74 -12.45 9.99 7.03
N ALA A 75 -12.83 8.72 6.97
CA ALA A 75 -12.39 7.70 7.92
C ALA A 75 -10.87 7.46 7.86
N THR A 76 -10.28 7.45 6.66
CA THR A 76 -8.84 7.21 6.50
C THR A 76 -8.01 8.39 7.00
N LEU A 77 -8.44 9.63 6.66
CA LEU A 77 -7.78 10.84 7.17
C LEU A 77 -7.97 11.00 8.68
N GLY A 78 -9.17 10.70 9.19
CA GLY A 78 -9.47 10.69 10.62
C GLY A 78 -8.65 9.66 11.38
N ALA A 79 -8.43 8.46 10.82
CA ALA A 79 -7.54 7.46 11.39
C ALA A 79 -6.08 7.96 11.44
N GLY A 80 -5.60 8.62 10.38
CA GLY A 80 -4.28 9.25 10.38
C GLY A 80 -4.11 10.29 11.49
N LEU A 81 -5.12 11.15 11.67
CA LEU A 81 -5.15 12.13 12.75
C LEU A 81 -5.18 11.47 14.14
N LEU A 82 -6.03 10.45 14.33
CA LEU A 82 -6.10 9.70 15.58
C LEU A 82 -4.76 9.04 15.92
N VAL A 83 -4.12 8.40 14.95
CA VAL A 83 -2.80 7.79 15.14
C VAL A 83 -1.76 8.85 15.52
N ALA A 84 -1.79 10.03 14.89
CA ALA A 84 -0.89 11.14 15.24
C ALA A 84 -1.04 11.55 16.72
N VAL A 85 -2.26 11.58 17.24
CA VAL A 85 -2.58 12.03 18.61
C VAL A 85 -2.36 10.92 19.65
N LEU A 86 -2.69 9.68 19.32
CA LEU A 86 -2.71 8.56 20.28
C LEU A 86 -1.34 7.90 20.47
N LEU A 87 -0.45 7.99 19.48
CA LEU A 87 0.91 7.48 19.62
C LEU A 87 1.64 8.28 20.72
N PRO A 88 2.31 7.60 21.67
CA PRO A 88 3.00 8.28 22.78
C PRO A 88 4.05 9.28 22.29
N THR A 89 4.04 10.51 22.81
CA THR A 89 4.95 11.59 22.41
C THR A 89 5.66 12.27 23.58
N HIS A 90 6.87 12.77 23.31
CA HIS A 90 7.56 13.72 24.18
C HIS A 90 6.72 14.99 24.33
N PRO A 91 6.97 15.86 25.32
CA PRO A 91 6.32 17.16 25.37
C PRO A 91 6.67 17.96 24.09
N LEU A 92 5.66 18.16 23.23
CA LEU A 92 5.79 18.88 21.97
C LEU A 92 5.27 20.32 22.14
N ASP A 93 5.94 21.27 21.50
CA ASP A 93 5.39 22.61 21.31
C ASP A 93 4.33 22.63 20.19
N LEU A 94 3.67 23.78 20.01
CA LEU A 94 2.58 23.92 19.04
C LEU A 94 3.05 23.65 17.59
N VAL A 95 4.29 24.00 17.26
CA VAL A 95 4.86 23.84 15.92
C VAL A 95 5.14 22.37 15.64
N MET A 96 5.74 21.65 16.60
CA MET A 96 5.98 20.21 16.49
C MET A 96 4.67 19.42 16.45
N TRP A 97 3.66 19.82 17.22
CA TRP A 97 2.31 19.26 17.11
C TRP A 97 1.72 19.46 15.72
N GLY A 98 1.81 20.68 15.18
CA GLY A 98 1.36 20.99 13.82
C GLY A 98 2.07 20.14 12.77
N GLY A 99 3.41 20.08 12.82
CA GLY A 99 4.22 19.28 11.91
C GLY A 99 3.91 17.78 11.97
N ARG A 100 3.69 17.25 13.17
CA ARG A 100 3.28 15.85 13.37
C ARG A 100 1.94 15.56 12.72
N ILE A 101 0.90 16.35 13.03
CA ILE A 101 -0.45 16.17 12.47
C ILE A 101 -0.39 16.24 10.94
N ILE A 102 0.27 17.27 10.39
CA ILE A 102 0.43 17.44 8.95
C ILE A 102 1.13 16.24 8.33
N GLY A 103 2.23 15.76 8.94
CA GLY A 103 2.97 14.59 8.46
C GLY A 103 2.12 13.32 8.39
N PHE A 104 1.36 13.02 9.45
CA PHE A 104 0.48 11.85 9.47
C PHE A 104 -0.68 11.98 8.48
N VAL A 105 -1.26 13.17 8.33
CA VAL A 105 -2.34 13.42 7.35
C VAL A 105 -1.83 13.28 5.92
N ILE A 106 -0.66 13.82 5.60
CA ILE A 106 -0.03 13.64 4.27
C ILE A 106 0.20 12.16 3.99
N VAL A 107 0.75 11.40 4.94
CA VAL A 107 0.96 9.95 4.76
C VAL A 107 -0.37 9.21 4.58
N ALA A 108 -1.40 9.56 5.35
CA ALA A 108 -2.73 8.96 5.22
C ALA A 108 -3.38 9.28 3.87
N GLU A 109 -3.21 10.51 3.36
CA GLU A 109 -3.68 10.90 2.04
C GLU A 109 -2.96 10.11 0.94
N VAL A 110 -1.62 10.10 0.96
CA VAL A 110 -0.82 9.34 -0.03
C VAL A 110 -1.17 7.84 0.02
N TYR A 111 -1.40 7.29 1.20
CA TYR A 111 -1.89 5.92 1.39
C TYR A 111 -3.23 5.71 0.69
N LEU A 112 -4.20 6.59 0.92
CA LEU A 112 -5.51 6.51 0.29
C LEU A 112 -5.40 6.55 -1.24
N TRP A 113 -4.59 7.45 -1.81
CA TRP A 113 -4.36 7.53 -3.26
C TRP A 113 -3.86 6.20 -3.84
N ARG A 114 -2.91 5.55 -3.16
CA ARG A 114 -2.35 4.26 -3.58
C ARG A 114 -3.34 3.11 -3.46
N VAL A 115 -4.10 3.07 -2.37
CA VAL A 115 -5.16 2.06 -2.17
C VAL A 115 -6.28 2.21 -3.20
N VAL A 116 -6.65 3.45 -3.54
CA VAL A 116 -7.64 3.74 -4.60
C VAL A 116 -7.13 3.31 -5.98
N SER A 117 -5.84 3.57 -6.29
CA SER A 117 -5.20 3.08 -7.52
C SER A 117 -5.25 1.55 -7.59
N LEU A 118 -4.96 0.87 -6.48
CA LEU A 118 -5.08 -0.59 -6.39
C LEU A 118 -6.51 -1.09 -6.58
N ALA A 119 -7.50 -0.41 -6.00
CA ALA A 119 -8.90 -0.78 -6.16
C ALA A 119 -9.37 -0.65 -7.62
N ARG A 120 -8.93 0.40 -8.33
CA ARG A 120 -9.36 0.71 -9.71
C ARG A 120 -8.58 -0.02 -10.81
N GLY A 121 -7.32 -0.37 -10.57
CA GLY A 121 -6.37 -0.74 -11.63
C GLY A 121 -5.42 -1.90 -11.34
N ALA A 122 -5.73 -2.75 -10.35
CA ALA A 122 -4.85 -3.78 -9.77
C ALA A 122 -3.98 -4.63 -10.73
N VAL A 123 -4.34 -4.75 -12.01
CA VAL A 123 -3.69 -5.65 -12.98
C VAL A 123 -2.67 -4.95 -13.87
N ARG A 124 -2.60 -3.61 -13.87
CA ARG A 124 -1.68 -2.89 -14.76
C ARG A 124 -0.23 -3.08 -14.31
N TRP A 125 0.60 -3.63 -15.20
CA TRP A 125 2.02 -3.85 -14.93
C TRP A 125 2.76 -2.56 -14.55
N SER A 126 2.40 -1.42 -15.15
CA SER A 126 2.95 -0.10 -14.81
C SER A 126 2.77 0.27 -13.34
N ASP A 127 1.61 -0.03 -12.77
CA ASP A 127 1.29 0.33 -11.38
C ASP A 127 2.04 -0.57 -10.39
N ALA A 128 2.19 -1.86 -10.72
CA ALA A 128 3.03 -2.77 -9.95
C ALA A 128 4.51 -2.33 -10.00
N ARG A 129 5.01 -1.98 -11.19
CA ARG A 129 6.39 -1.51 -11.38
C ARG A 129 6.69 -0.21 -10.64
N ASN A 130 5.76 0.74 -10.60
CA ASN A 130 5.95 2.02 -9.93
C ASN A 130 5.87 1.93 -8.39
N ALA A 131 5.32 0.84 -7.86
CA ALA A 131 5.23 0.64 -6.43
C ALA A 131 6.49 0.06 -5.79
N VAL A 132 7.23 -0.78 -6.53
CA VAL A 132 8.51 -1.35 -6.08
C VAL A 132 9.53 -0.27 -5.68
N PRO A 133 9.86 0.74 -6.52
CA PRO A 133 10.84 1.75 -6.14
C PRO A 133 10.37 2.61 -4.96
N PHE A 134 9.07 2.83 -4.82
CA PHE A 134 8.51 3.55 -3.67
C PHE A 134 8.76 2.80 -2.35
N GLY A 135 8.38 1.52 -2.28
CA GLY A 135 8.58 0.73 -1.07
C GLY A 135 10.06 0.48 -0.77
N ALA A 136 10.87 0.27 -1.81
CA ALA A 136 12.33 0.16 -1.68
C ALA A 136 12.96 1.45 -1.15
N ALA A 137 12.52 2.62 -1.63
CA ALA A 137 13.00 3.91 -1.13
C ALA A 137 12.60 4.13 0.34
N ALA A 138 11.36 3.79 0.73
CA ALA A 138 10.92 3.90 2.12
C ALA A 138 11.75 3.00 3.06
N LEU A 139 12.02 1.75 2.64
CA LEU A 139 12.89 0.83 3.37
C LEU A 139 14.33 1.37 3.50
N ALA A 140 14.89 1.89 2.40
CA ALA A 140 16.24 2.44 2.38
C ALA A 140 16.37 3.70 3.27
N LEU A 141 15.36 4.58 3.24
CA LEU A 141 15.32 5.76 4.10
C LEU A 141 15.29 5.34 5.57
N VAL A 142 14.44 4.39 5.95
CA VAL A 142 14.38 3.90 7.34
C VAL A 142 15.68 3.19 7.75
N SER A 143 16.34 2.46 6.84
CA SER A 143 17.56 1.73 7.18
C SER A 143 18.77 2.64 7.44
N VAL A 144 18.85 3.79 6.76
CA VAL A 144 19.97 4.74 6.89
C VAL A 144 19.66 5.87 7.86
N ALA A 145 18.38 6.17 8.11
CA ALA A 145 18.03 7.27 8.96
C ALA A 145 18.51 7.04 10.42
N PRO A 146 18.98 8.11 11.09
CA PRO A 146 19.51 8.05 12.45
C PRO A 146 18.35 7.97 13.47
N ILE A 147 17.56 6.90 13.41
CA ILE A 147 16.29 6.75 14.12
C ILE A 147 16.40 5.64 15.16
N PRO A 148 15.81 5.82 16.35
CA PRO A 148 15.38 4.71 17.19
C PRO A 148 14.20 3.99 16.50
N VAL A 149 14.48 3.23 15.44
CA VAL A 149 13.57 2.23 14.88
C VAL A 149 14.04 0.89 15.40
N ASP A 150 13.11 0.04 15.86
CA ASP A 150 13.45 -1.37 16.05
C ASP A 150 13.85 -1.93 14.69
N ARG A 151 15.14 -2.19 14.51
CA ARG A 151 15.72 -2.68 13.25
C ARG A 151 15.61 -4.19 13.10
N THR A 152 15.27 -4.91 14.17
CA THR A 152 15.13 -6.37 14.14
C THR A 152 14.16 -6.88 13.07
N PRO A 153 13.02 -6.23 12.76
CA PRO A 153 12.13 -6.67 11.70
C PRO A 153 12.51 -6.14 10.30
N LEU A 154 13.49 -5.23 10.15
CA LEU A 154 13.80 -4.65 8.83
C LEU A 154 14.28 -5.69 7.84
N VAL A 155 15.16 -6.61 8.26
CA VAL A 155 15.67 -7.69 7.39
C VAL A 155 14.55 -8.62 6.93
N PRO A 156 13.73 -9.22 7.81
CA PRO A 156 12.63 -10.08 7.35
C PRO A 156 11.58 -9.29 6.53
N LEU A 157 11.26 -8.04 6.87
CA LEU A 157 10.35 -7.22 6.08
C LEU A 157 10.92 -6.90 4.69
N ALA A 158 12.22 -6.64 4.56
CA ALA A 158 12.86 -6.44 3.27
C ALA A 158 12.79 -7.71 2.40
N LEU A 159 13.03 -8.89 2.99
CA LEU A 159 12.89 -10.17 2.27
C LEU A 159 11.45 -10.42 1.81
N ILE A 160 10.47 -10.17 2.68
CA ILE A 160 9.05 -10.26 2.34
C ILE A 160 8.70 -9.27 1.23
N PHE A 161 9.21 -8.04 1.29
CA PHE A 161 9.00 -7.02 0.28
C PHE A 161 9.56 -7.44 -1.09
N VAL A 162 10.77 -7.99 -1.13
CA VAL A 162 11.39 -8.51 -2.36
C VAL A 162 10.57 -9.67 -2.93
N ALA A 163 10.17 -10.63 -2.09
CA ALA A 163 9.33 -11.75 -2.51
C ALA A 163 7.98 -11.27 -3.07
N ALA A 164 7.31 -10.35 -2.37
CA ALA A 164 6.05 -9.76 -2.80
C ALA A 164 6.20 -8.97 -4.11
N SER A 165 7.32 -8.26 -4.29
CA SER A 165 7.65 -7.55 -5.53
C SER A 165 7.81 -8.51 -6.71
N ALA A 166 8.53 -9.61 -6.53
CA ALA A 166 8.72 -10.62 -7.56
C ALA A 166 7.38 -11.25 -7.98
N VAL A 167 6.55 -11.62 -7.00
CA VAL A 167 5.20 -12.17 -7.24
C VAL A 167 4.33 -11.15 -7.99
N ALA A 168 4.28 -9.91 -7.51
CA ALA A 168 3.44 -8.88 -8.11
C ALA A 168 3.85 -8.57 -9.56
N LEU A 169 5.15 -8.40 -9.83
CA LEU A 169 5.65 -8.13 -11.17
C LEU A 169 5.42 -9.31 -12.12
N SER A 170 5.68 -10.54 -11.66
CA SER A 170 5.47 -11.75 -12.45
C SER A 170 4.00 -11.92 -12.82
N VAL A 171 3.10 -11.86 -11.83
CA VAL A 171 1.66 -12.06 -12.05
C VAL A 171 1.06 -10.93 -12.89
N ALA A 172 1.43 -9.67 -12.63
CA ALA A 172 0.95 -8.54 -13.43
C ALA A 172 1.40 -8.66 -14.88
N ARG A 173 2.65 -9.09 -15.12
CA ARG A 173 3.16 -9.28 -16.48
C ARG A 173 2.45 -10.41 -17.22
N SER A 174 2.28 -11.57 -16.58
CA SER A 174 1.55 -12.69 -17.18
C SER A 174 0.09 -12.33 -17.47
N ALA A 175 -0.56 -11.54 -16.61
CA ALA A 175 -1.92 -11.07 -16.84
C ALA A 175 -2.02 -10.11 -18.04
N GLU A 176 -1.04 -9.21 -18.19
CA GLU A 176 -0.95 -8.32 -19.35
C GLU A 176 -0.75 -9.10 -20.66
N GLU A 177 0.17 -10.06 -20.69
CA GLU A 177 0.42 -10.92 -21.87
C GLU A 177 -0.80 -11.77 -22.25
N LEU A 178 -1.53 -12.30 -21.27
CA LEU A 178 -2.81 -12.99 -21.48
C LEU A 178 -3.89 -12.06 -22.06
N SER A 179 -3.92 -10.80 -21.64
CA SER A 179 -4.88 -9.83 -22.17
C SER A 179 -4.60 -9.46 -23.64
N LEU A 180 -3.32 -9.34 -24.01
CA LEU A 180 -2.89 -9.05 -25.37
C LEU A 180 -3.16 -10.23 -26.32
N THR A 181 -2.90 -11.45 -25.87
CA THR A 181 -3.17 -12.67 -26.66
C THR A 181 -4.66 -12.98 -26.80
N ALA A 182 -5.49 -12.63 -25.81
CA ALA A 182 -6.93 -12.70 -25.95
C ALA A 182 -7.48 -11.65 -26.92
N GLY A 183 -6.88 -10.45 -26.95
CA GLY A 183 -7.23 -9.36 -27.87
C GLY A 183 -6.89 -9.65 -29.33
N THR A 184 -5.88 -10.48 -29.61
CA THR A 184 -5.54 -10.91 -30.98
C THR A 184 -6.40 -12.09 -31.48
N ALA A 185 -7.17 -12.74 -30.60
CA ALA A 185 -7.91 -13.97 -30.91
C ALA A 185 -9.42 -13.80 -31.20
N GLY A 186 -9.96 -12.57 -31.32
CA GLY A 186 -11.34 -12.37 -31.80
C GLY A 186 -11.62 -10.96 -32.35
N PRO A 187 -12.47 -10.77 -33.39
CA PRO A 187 -13.16 -11.70 -34.29
C PRO A 187 -12.57 -11.61 -35.72
N ALA A 188 -11.37 -12.16 -35.97
CA ALA A 188 -10.74 -12.11 -37.30
C ALA A 188 -10.85 -13.42 -38.10
N ARG A 189 -11.84 -14.27 -37.81
CA ARG A 189 -12.15 -15.48 -38.61
C ARG A 189 -13.65 -15.77 -38.68
N LEU A 190 -14.42 -14.90 -39.33
CA LEU A 190 -15.74 -15.25 -39.89
C LEU A 190 -16.02 -14.51 -41.21
N SER A 191 -14.99 -14.25 -42.02
CA SER A 191 -15.15 -13.76 -43.40
C SER A 191 -14.45 -14.70 -44.37
N SER A 192 -14.99 -15.91 -44.51
CA SER A 192 -14.74 -16.77 -45.67
C SER A 192 -15.88 -17.81 -45.77
N ALA A 193 -16.99 -17.39 -46.38
CA ALA A 193 -17.94 -18.25 -47.09
C ALA A 193 -18.75 -17.35 -48.04
#